data_AF-A0A8T5LBB0-F1
#
_entry.id   AF-A0A8T5LBB0-F1
#
_cell.length_a   1.000
_cell.length_b   1.000
_cell.length_c   1.000
_cell.angle_alpha   90.00
_cell.angle_beta   90.00
_cell.angle_gamma   90.00
#
_symmetry.space_group_name_H-M   'P 1'
#
loop_
_entity.id
_entity.type
_entity.pdbx_description
1 polymer ?
#
loop_
_entity_poly.entity_id
_entity_poly.type
_entity_poly.pdbx_seq_one_letter_code
_entity_poly.pdbx_strand_id
1 'polypeptide(L)'
;MNKKGNVLAVLMLLFMGVLAVSVVLLITGVIELPTTTVSTATSTQTAQQVATATKTGDIASLGVYVRDLANDDINTKLAVATYCQDDKGEFIIDGTTSSTTAEITGKTEIGRTVTCWAFSSTIQSDPKTIKIDGESPHIVIDAYTITGDGNLQFYTDTFTTGTGVTNVTIASAGQSDTLQKMKYTNNVSDKFLPLGGFYFATASGSNVSGVDISGSATLGGMDHASTQIVSSVLTSRVATRKDNFDFVFEVDDDSTKAGNQVLLMDEQDYLESGTVVIEASSTACNPQAGVGDLVSSFAFTKGYYRSSIENSVKYGHETDATTASLVSANDVIGATFYCNSD
;
A
#
# COMPACT_ATOMS: atom_id res chain seq x y z
N MET A 1 -45.08 67.65 43.41
CA MET A 1 -44.76 66.62 44.42
C MET A 1 -43.72 65.65 43.83
N ASN A 2 -42.65 65.44 44.59
CA ASN A 2 -41.31 65.11 44.10
C ASN A 2 -41.18 63.68 43.53
N LYS A 3 -41.24 63.55 42.21
CA LYS A 3 -40.94 62.32 41.45
C LYS A 3 -39.47 61.85 41.58
N LYS A 4 -38.62 62.56 42.32
CA LYS A 4 -37.21 62.20 42.57
C LYS A 4 -36.98 61.38 43.85
N GLY A 5 -37.94 61.32 44.77
CA GLY A 5 -37.83 60.51 46.01
C GLY A 5 -38.27 59.05 45.85
N ASN A 6 -39.26 58.79 44.97
CA ASN A 6 -39.75 57.43 44.73
C ASN A 6 -38.79 56.58 43.88
N VAL A 7 -37.97 57.20 43.02
CA VAL A 7 -37.02 56.46 42.17
C VAL A 7 -35.88 55.87 43.01
N LEU A 8 -35.41 56.59 44.03
CA LEU A 8 -34.35 56.10 44.92
C LEU A 8 -34.86 54.99 45.86
N ALA A 9 -36.10 55.12 46.35
CA ALA A 9 -36.72 54.09 47.19
C ALA A 9 -37.03 52.80 46.41
N VAL A 10 -37.48 52.91 45.15
CA VAL A 10 -37.71 51.76 44.26
C VAL A 10 -36.39 51.10 43.85
N LEU A 11 -35.32 51.87 43.61
CA LEU A 11 -33.98 51.34 43.34
C LEU A 11 -33.39 50.61 44.56
N MET A 12 -33.55 51.14 45.78
CA MET A 12 -33.09 50.45 47.00
C MET A 12 -33.85 49.16 47.28
N LEU A 13 -35.18 49.13 47.05
CA LEU A 13 -35.99 47.92 47.20
C LEU A 13 -35.65 46.85 46.14
N LEU A 14 -35.38 47.26 44.90
CA LEU A 14 -34.86 46.36 43.86
C LEU A 14 -33.48 45.82 44.22
N PHE A 15 -32.59 46.66 44.77
CA PHE A 15 -31.24 46.22 45.15
C PHE A 15 -31.27 45.25 46.34
N MET A 16 -32.09 45.50 47.36
CA MET A 16 -32.27 44.56 48.48
C MET A 16 -33.00 43.27 48.06
N GLY A 17 -33.94 43.34 47.11
CA GLY A 17 -34.58 42.16 46.55
C GLY A 17 -33.61 41.27 45.77
N VAL A 18 -32.73 41.87 44.96
CA VAL A 18 -31.67 41.15 44.25
C VAL A 18 -30.65 40.57 45.23
N LEU A 19 -30.30 41.30 46.30
CA LEU A 19 -29.37 40.80 47.34
C LEU A 19 -29.97 39.64 48.15
N ALA A 20 -31.26 39.70 48.49
CA ALA A 20 -31.94 38.63 49.23
C ALA A 20 -32.10 37.36 48.39
N VAL A 21 -32.43 37.49 47.10
CA VAL A 21 -32.51 36.33 46.18
C VAL A 21 -31.13 35.71 45.94
N SER A 22 -30.07 36.51 45.86
CA SER A 22 -28.70 35.99 45.69
C SER A 22 -28.14 35.30 46.95
N VAL A 23 -28.50 35.75 48.16
CA VAL A 23 -28.14 35.06 49.41
C VAL A 23 -28.92 33.75 49.60
N VAL A 24 -30.20 33.71 49.21
CA VAL A 24 -31.00 32.47 49.27
C VAL A 24 -30.50 31.42 48.26
N LEU A 25 -30.14 31.83 47.03
CA LEU A 25 -29.52 30.94 46.03
C LEU A 25 -28.16 30.38 46.48
N LEU A 26 -27.41 31.12 47.31
CA LEU A 26 -26.14 30.68 47.88
C LEU A 26 -26.30 29.64 49.01
N ILE A 27 -27.43 29.66 49.73
CA ILE A 27 -27.68 28.77 50.87
C ILE A 27 -28.44 27.49 50.46
N THR A 28 -29.29 27.52 49.43
CA THR A 28 -30.10 26.36 49.03
C THR A 28 -29.51 25.51 47.89
N GLY A 29 -28.31 25.82 47.39
CA GLY A 29 -27.47 24.84 46.66
C GLY A 29 -27.99 24.36 45.30
N VAL A 30 -28.54 25.25 44.45
CA VAL A 30 -29.00 24.88 43.08
C VAL A 30 -28.37 25.75 41.99
N ILE A 31 -27.19 26.32 42.24
CA ILE A 31 -26.35 26.84 41.15
C ILE A 31 -24.99 26.16 41.26
N GLU A 32 -24.80 25.17 40.41
CA GLU A 32 -23.51 24.63 40.01
C GLU A 32 -22.72 25.75 39.32
N LEU A 33 -22.07 26.59 40.12
CA LEU A 33 -20.91 27.35 39.63
C LEU A 33 -19.76 26.35 39.51
N PRO A 34 -19.09 26.31 38.34
CA PRO A 34 -17.97 25.42 38.13
C PRO A 34 -16.96 25.74 39.21
N THR A 35 -16.67 24.75 40.04
CA THR A 35 -15.46 24.79 40.84
C THR A 35 -14.31 24.99 39.86
N THR A 36 -13.76 26.20 39.79
CA THR A 36 -12.31 26.33 39.80
C THR A 36 -11.84 25.73 41.13
N THR A 37 -11.92 24.40 41.21
CA THR A 37 -10.74 23.69 41.65
C THR A 37 -9.64 24.32 40.82
N VAL A 38 -8.71 25.02 41.49
CA VAL A 38 -7.31 24.74 41.21
C VAL A 38 -7.21 23.24 41.40
N SER A 39 -7.62 22.51 40.36
CA SER A 39 -7.04 21.25 40.05
C SER A 39 -5.63 21.72 39.74
N THR A 40 -4.76 21.68 40.75
CA THR A 40 -3.60 20.86 40.55
C THR A 40 -4.14 19.54 40.00
N ALA A 41 -4.36 19.54 38.69
CA ALA A 41 -3.94 18.44 37.88
C ALA A 41 -2.42 18.42 38.09
N THR A 42 -1.96 17.99 39.28
CA THR A 42 -1.36 16.67 39.32
C THR A 42 -2.27 15.80 38.47
N SER A 43 -2.06 15.86 37.15
CA SER A 43 -2.14 14.67 36.33
C SER A 43 -1.47 13.67 37.24
N THR A 44 -2.26 12.77 37.81
CA THR A 44 -1.70 11.60 38.43
C THR A 44 -1.19 10.83 37.22
N GLN A 45 -0.09 11.33 36.64
CA GLN A 45 0.76 10.58 35.77
C GLN A 45 1.04 9.38 36.66
N THR A 46 0.54 8.23 36.23
CA THR A 46 0.91 6.99 36.89
C THR A 46 2.43 7.00 37.02
N ALA A 47 2.99 6.41 38.09
CA ALA A 47 4.45 6.39 38.24
C ALA A 47 5.16 5.90 36.96
N GLN A 48 4.48 5.09 36.14
CA GLN A 48 4.85 4.76 34.76
C GLN A 48 4.89 5.96 33.80
N GLN A 49 3.87 6.81 33.69
CA GLN A 49 3.90 8.01 32.84
C GLN A 49 4.99 9.03 33.25
N VAL A 50 5.26 9.21 34.55
CA VAL A 50 6.38 10.06 35.02
C VAL A 50 7.73 9.41 34.71
N ALA A 51 7.89 8.10 34.97
CA ALA A 51 9.13 7.38 34.70
C ALA A 51 9.47 7.35 33.19
N THR A 52 8.48 7.16 32.33
CA THR A 52 8.65 7.20 30.86
C THR A 52 8.99 8.61 30.35
N ALA A 53 8.40 9.66 30.93
CA ALA A 53 8.78 11.05 30.62
C ALA A 53 10.21 11.38 31.08
N THR A 54 10.68 10.77 32.17
CA THR A 54 12.03 11.00 32.72
C THR A 54 13.12 10.31 31.89
N LYS A 55 12.79 9.23 31.16
CA LYS A 55 13.72 8.47 30.31
C LYS A 55 13.70 8.84 28.84
N THR A 56 12.87 9.81 28.43
CA THR A 56 12.83 10.25 27.03
C THR A 56 14.20 10.80 26.62
N GLY A 57 14.75 10.31 25.51
CA GLY A 57 16.11 10.61 25.06
C GLY A 57 17.18 9.60 25.51
N ASP A 58 16.89 8.70 26.45
CA ASP A 58 17.81 7.59 26.79
C ASP A 58 17.85 6.56 25.66
N ILE A 59 18.96 5.82 25.55
CA ILE A 59 19.11 4.77 24.52
C ILE A 59 18.37 3.50 24.93
N ALA A 60 17.43 3.09 24.08
CA ALA A 60 16.77 1.79 24.10
C ALA A 60 17.47 0.79 23.16
N SER A 61 17.51 -0.48 23.57
CA SER A 61 17.89 -1.61 22.74
C SER A 61 16.65 -2.30 22.20
N LEU A 62 16.36 -2.09 20.93
CA LEU A 62 15.22 -2.68 20.24
C LEU A 62 15.55 -4.12 19.82
N GLY A 63 14.71 -5.09 20.18
CA GLY A 63 14.73 -6.45 19.63
C GLY A 63 13.66 -6.61 18.54
N VAL A 64 14.00 -7.26 17.41
CA VAL A 64 13.08 -7.48 16.29
C VAL A 64 13.16 -8.93 15.82
N TYR A 65 12.01 -9.53 15.53
CA TYR A 65 11.92 -10.75 14.75
C TYR A 65 10.75 -10.71 13.77
N VAL A 66 10.82 -11.57 12.77
CA VAL A 66 9.83 -11.64 11.69
C VAL A 66 9.10 -12.97 11.79
N ARG A 67 7.77 -12.94 11.70
CA ARG A 67 6.89 -14.10 11.76
C ARG A 67 6.27 -14.37 10.40
N ASP A 68 6.10 -15.65 10.07
CA ASP A 68 5.31 -16.08 8.92
C ASP A 68 3.81 -16.06 9.26
N LEU A 69 3.04 -15.19 8.61
CA LEU A 69 1.59 -15.11 8.77
C LEU A 69 0.86 -16.27 8.09
N ALA A 70 1.44 -16.88 7.07
CA ALA A 70 0.83 -18.00 6.35
C ALA A 70 0.99 -19.34 7.10
N ASN A 71 1.77 -19.36 8.18
CA ASN A 71 2.00 -20.55 8.98
C ASN A 71 1.03 -20.61 10.17
N ASP A 72 0.39 -21.77 10.36
CA ASP A 72 -0.52 -22.01 11.49
C ASP A 72 0.16 -21.89 12.87
N ASP A 73 1.48 -22.09 12.95
CA ASP A 73 2.25 -21.84 14.18
C ASP A 73 2.73 -20.39 14.24
N ILE A 74 2.08 -19.63 15.12
CA ILE A 74 2.37 -18.23 15.45
C ILE A 74 3.82 -17.97 15.94
N ASN A 75 4.58 -19.01 16.27
CA ASN A 75 5.99 -18.89 16.68
C ASN A 75 6.98 -19.15 15.54
N THR A 76 6.48 -19.45 14.34
CA THR A 76 7.34 -19.67 13.16
C THR A 76 8.00 -18.37 12.76
N LYS A 77 9.32 -18.31 12.96
CA LYS A 77 10.16 -17.16 12.62
C LYS A 77 10.77 -17.31 11.24
N LEU A 78 10.82 -16.22 10.48
CA LEU A 78 11.44 -16.16 9.16
C LEU A 78 12.83 -15.52 9.24
N ALA A 79 13.73 -15.98 8.38
CA ALA A 79 15.01 -15.32 8.12
C ALA A 79 14.89 -14.45 6.87
N VAL A 80 14.82 -13.12 7.07
CA VAL A 80 14.57 -12.15 6.01
C VAL A 80 15.24 -10.82 6.32
N ALA A 81 15.70 -10.09 5.31
CA ALA A 81 16.32 -8.79 5.49
C ALA A 81 15.30 -7.83 6.15
N THR A 82 15.69 -7.28 7.29
CA THR A 82 14.84 -6.39 8.08
C THR A 82 15.43 -4.99 8.11
N TYR A 83 14.55 -4.01 8.02
CA TYR A 83 14.88 -2.59 7.99
C TYR A 83 14.04 -1.89 9.06
N CYS A 84 14.64 -1.08 9.91
CA CYS A 84 13.94 -0.28 10.90
C CYS A 84 14.46 1.16 10.84
N GLN A 85 13.55 2.11 10.66
CA GLN A 85 13.85 3.53 10.53
C GLN A 85 13.08 4.32 11.57
N ASP A 86 13.74 5.29 12.20
CA ASP A 86 13.06 6.20 13.14
C ASP A 86 12.36 7.36 12.44
N ASP A 87 11.65 8.17 13.23
CA ASP A 87 10.95 9.38 12.79
C ASP A 87 11.86 10.50 12.26
N LYS A 88 13.19 10.37 12.37
CA LYS A 88 14.17 11.27 11.75
C LYS A 88 14.66 10.77 10.40
N GLY A 89 14.32 9.55 10.02
CA GLY A 89 14.84 8.93 8.81
C GLY A 89 16.20 8.25 9.01
N GLU A 90 16.60 7.95 10.25
CA GLU A 90 17.83 7.21 10.53
C GLU A 90 17.54 5.71 10.62
N PHE A 91 18.36 4.89 9.95
CA PHE A 91 18.25 3.44 10.06
C PHE A 91 18.87 2.95 11.36
N ILE A 92 18.04 2.31 12.17
CA ILE A 92 18.42 1.61 13.40
C ILE A 92 18.84 0.17 13.08
N ILE A 93 18.22 -0.40 12.04
CA ILE A 93 18.56 -1.68 11.43
C ILE A 93 18.48 -1.46 9.91
N ASP A 94 19.53 -1.76 9.16
CA ASP A 94 19.58 -1.59 7.70
C ASP A 94 19.98 -2.90 7.01
N GLY A 95 18.99 -3.71 6.65
CA GLY A 95 19.20 -4.94 5.87
C GLY A 95 19.79 -6.12 6.62
N THR A 96 19.78 -6.10 7.95
CA THR A 96 20.20 -7.26 8.74
C THR A 96 19.18 -8.38 8.60
N THR A 97 19.61 -9.56 8.16
CA THR A 97 18.73 -10.74 8.07
C THR A 97 18.31 -11.18 9.48
N SER A 98 17.00 -11.26 9.71
CA SER A 98 16.42 -11.83 10.92
C SER A 98 16.80 -13.30 11.09
N SER A 99 16.74 -13.81 12.31
CA SER A 99 17.04 -15.21 12.61
C SER A 99 15.78 -15.98 12.93
N THR A 100 15.78 -17.28 12.58
CA THR A 100 14.71 -18.21 12.97
C THR A 100 14.75 -18.56 14.46
N THR A 101 15.82 -18.19 15.17
CA THR A 101 16.06 -18.58 16.57
C THR A 101 16.26 -17.39 17.52
N ALA A 102 16.76 -16.27 17.02
CA ALA A 102 17.11 -15.10 17.83
C ALA A 102 16.56 -13.80 17.23
N GLU A 103 16.40 -12.79 18.08
CA GLU A 103 16.08 -11.45 17.63
C GLU A 103 17.31 -10.76 17.05
N ILE A 104 17.10 -9.92 16.05
CA ILE A 104 18.08 -8.91 15.68
C ILE A 104 17.89 -7.69 16.56
N THR A 105 18.98 -7.01 16.89
CA THR A 105 18.93 -5.87 17.79
C THR A 105 19.38 -4.58 17.11
N GLY A 106 18.67 -3.50 17.37
CA GLY A 106 19.06 -2.13 17.00
C GLY A 106 19.03 -1.20 18.21
N LYS A 107 19.55 0.03 18.06
CA LYS A 107 19.54 1.04 19.12
C LYS A 107 18.82 2.31 18.68
N THR A 108 17.98 2.86 19.54
CA THR A 108 17.25 4.10 19.29
C THR A 108 16.99 4.86 20.59
N GLU A 109 16.45 6.08 20.54
CA GLU A 109 16.11 6.86 21.71
C GLU A 109 14.68 6.54 22.18
N ILE A 110 14.46 6.48 23.49
CA ILE A 110 13.12 6.45 24.09
C ILE A 110 12.37 7.73 23.72
N GLY A 111 11.14 7.58 23.27
CA GLY A 111 10.27 8.63 22.76
C GLY A 111 10.18 8.67 21.24
N ARG A 112 11.09 7.99 20.51
CA ARG A 112 11.06 7.88 19.05
C ARG A 112 9.91 7.02 18.58
N THR A 113 9.40 7.34 17.39
CA THR A 113 8.59 6.39 16.61
C THR A 113 9.50 5.66 15.63
N VAL A 114 9.39 4.34 15.58
CA VAL A 114 10.17 3.47 14.68
C VAL A 114 9.21 2.69 13.80
N THR A 115 9.47 2.69 12.50
CA THR A 115 8.79 1.82 11.54
C THR A 115 9.75 0.75 11.06
N CYS A 116 9.31 -0.50 11.05
CA CYS A 116 10.10 -1.62 10.57
C CYS A 116 9.40 -2.36 9.42
N TRP A 117 10.22 -2.84 8.48
CA TRP A 117 9.85 -3.62 7.31
C TRP A 117 10.72 -4.87 7.24
N ALA A 118 10.18 -5.95 6.67
CA ALA A 118 10.93 -7.16 6.37
C ALA A 118 10.60 -7.62 4.95
N PHE A 119 11.61 -7.72 4.10
CA PHE A 119 11.41 -8.12 2.70
C PHE A 119 12.64 -8.80 2.11
N SER A 120 12.41 -9.71 1.16
CA SER A 120 13.41 -10.40 0.34
C SER A 120 12.75 -10.93 -0.92
N SER A 121 13.51 -11.55 -1.83
CA SER A 121 13.06 -12.06 -3.15
C SER A 121 11.84 -13.02 -3.12
N THR A 122 11.36 -13.41 -1.94
CA THR A 122 10.21 -14.30 -1.74
C THR A 122 9.34 -13.90 -0.55
N ILE A 123 9.64 -12.80 0.14
CA ILE A 123 8.95 -12.39 1.38
C ILE A 123 8.66 -10.90 1.34
N GLN A 124 7.45 -10.52 1.76
CA GLN A 124 7.05 -9.14 2.03
C GLN A 124 6.41 -9.06 3.42
N SER A 125 6.26 -7.85 3.96
CA SER A 125 5.70 -7.66 5.30
C SER A 125 4.72 -6.50 5.35
N ASP A 126 3.80 -6.55 6.28
CA ASP A 126 3.09 -5.35 6.71
C ASP A 126 4.01 -4.53 7.62
N PRO A 127 4.27 -3.24 7.30
CA PRO A 127 5.16 -2.43 8.08
C PRO A 127 4.64 -2.23 9.50
N LYS A 128 5.52 -2.41 10.48
CA LYS A 128 5.16 -2.23 11.89
C LYS A 128 5.71 -0.92 12.41
N THR A 129 4.81 0.01 12.72
CA THR A 129 5.17 1.28 13.39
C THR A 129 4.86 1.20 14.88
N ILE A 130 5.83 1.50 15.73
CA ILE A 130 5.68 1.56 17.19
C ILE A 130 6.33 2.81 17.76
N LYS A 131 5.82 3.27 18.90
CA LYS A 131 6.53 4.24 19.74
C LYS A 131 7.40 3.51 20.76
N ILE A 132 8.63 3.97 20.94
CA ILE A 132 9.60 3.38 21.86
C ILE A 132 9.44 4.02 23.23
N ASP A 133 8.70 3.35 24.13
CA ASP A 133 8.40 3.89 25.47
C ASP A 133 9.25 3.24 26.59
N GLY A 134 10.23 2.40 26.26
CA GLY A 134 11.06 1.69 27.24
C GLY A 134 12.43 1.27 26.69
N GLU A 135 13.28 0.73 27.57
CA GLU A 135 14.69 0.43 27.29
C GLU A 135 14.90 -0.84 26.43
N SER A 136 13.92 -1.75 26.38
CA SER A 136 14.03 -3.01 25.64
C SER A 136 12.71 -3.39 24.96
N PRO A 137 12.24 -2.59 23.98
CA PRO A 137 11.05 -2.93 23.21
C PRO A 137 11.33 -4.16 22.32
N HIS A 138 10.29 -4.98 22.14
CA HIS A 138 10.30 -6.09 21.20
C HIS A 138 9.29 -5.82 20.08
N ILE A 139 9.74 -5.89 18.83
CA ILE A 139 8.89 -5.72 17.65
C ILE A 139 8.75 -7.07 16.94
N VAL A 140 7.50 -7.44 16.72
CA VAL A 140 7.13 -8.56 15.84
C VAL A 140 6.66 -7.97 14.53
N ILE A 141 7.35 -8.32 13.44
CA ILE A 141 6.94 -7.97 12.08
C ILE A 141 6.22 -9.18 11.50
N ASP A 142 5.02 -8.94 11.03
CA ASP A 142 4.22 -9.93 10.34
C ASP A 142 4.56 -9.90 8.86
N ALA A 143 5.03 -11.04 8.35
CA ALA A 143 5.45 -11.19 6.97
C ALA A 143 4.74 -12.37 6.32
N TYR A 144 4.69 -12.34 5.00
CA TYR A 144 4.05 -13.34 4.19
C TYR A 144 4.97 -13.74 3.04
N THR A 145 4.92 -15.02 2.69
CA THR A 145 5.62 -15.55 1.53
C THR A 145 4.87 -15.14 0.28
N ILE A 146 5.61 -14.69 -0.73
CA ILE A 146 5.03 -14.29 -2.01
C ILE A 146 5.42 -15.22 -3.16
N THR A 147 4.63 -15.14 -4.23
CA THR A 147 4.89 -15.81 -5.50
C THR A 147 5.04 -14.80 -6.63
N GLY A 148 5.85 -15.15 -7.63
CA GLY A 148 5.76 -14.53 -8.96
C GLY A 148 4.88 -15.35 -9.90
N ASP A 149 4.69 -16.64 -9.63
CA ASP A 149 3.94 -17.52 -10.51
C ASP A 149 2.45 -17.21 -10.43
N GLY A 150 1.85 -16.93 -11.59
CA GLY A 150 0.43 -16.69 -11.75
C GLY A 150 0.02 -17.01 -13.19
N ASN A 151 -1.27 -17.23 -13.41
CA ASN A 151 -1.79 -17.61 -14.71
C ASN A 151 -2.50 -16.41 -15.36
N LEU A 152 -1.99 -15.95 -16.50
CA LEU A 152 -2.62 -14.92 -17.33
C LEU A 152 -3.37 -15.56 -18.49
N GLN A 153 -4.61 -15.13 -18.74
CA GLN A 153 -5.44 -15.62 -19.82
C GLN A 153 -6.15 -14.48 -20.53
N PHE A 154 -6.21 -14.55 -21.86
CA PHE A 154 -7.02 -13.66 -22.70
C PHE A 154 -8.27 -14.38 -23.18
N TYR A 155 -9.39 -13.67 -23.21
CA TYR A 155 -10.69 -14.20 -23.63
C TYR A 155 -11.15 -13.50 -24.89
N THR A 156 -11.45 -14.26 -25.93
CA THR A 156 -12.20 -13.79 -27.11
C THR A 156 -13.70 -13.72 -26.80
N ASP A 157 -14.44 -13.08 -27.69
CA ASP A 157 -15.91 -13.00 -27.70
C ASP A 157 -16.63 -14.36 -27.58
N THR A 158 -16.00 -15.42 -28.04
CA THR A 158 -16.49 -16.80 -28.08
C THR A 158 -16.17 -17.61 -26.82
N PHE A 159 -15.45 -17.03 -25.84
CA PHE A 159 -14.99 -17.68 -24.60
C PHE A 159 -14.22 -18.98 -24.81
N THR A 160 -13.74 -19.27 -26.01
CA THR A 160 -12.85 -20.39 -26.30
C THR A 160 -11.49 -20.07 -25.70
N THR A 161 -11.29 -20.46 -24.44
CA THR A 161 -9.96 -20.64 -23.83
C THR A 161 -9.30 -21.84 -24.51
N GLY A 162 -8.89 -21.66 -25.76
CA GLY A 162 -8.12 -22.65 -26.48
C GLY A 162 -6.67 -22.54 -26.06
N THR A 163 -6.05 -23.66 -25.71
CA THR A 163 -4.60 -23.84 -25.51
C THR A 163 -3.78 -23.60 -26.80
N GLY A 164 -4.15 -22.61 -27.60
CA GLY A 164 -3.58 -22.26 -28.88
C GLY A 164 -3.94 -20.81 -29.20
N VAL A 165 -2.92 -19.96 -29.26
CA VAL A 165 -2.85 -18.72 -30.04
C VAL A 165 -4.16 -17.92 -30.05
N THR A 166 -4.37 -17.09 -29.03
CA THR A 166 -5.37 -16.03 -29.10
C THR A 166 -4.97 -15.09 -30.24
N ASN A 167 -5.84 -14.95 -31.24
CA ASN A 167 -5.62 -14.10 -32.39
C ASN A 167 -6.53 -12.88 -32.33
N VAL A 168 -5.96 -11.72 -32.64
CA VAL A 168 -6.66 -10.45 -32.86
C VAL A 168 -6.45 -10.11 -34.34
N THR A 169 -7.47 -9.61 -35.02
CA THR A 169 -7.37 -9.28 -36.44
C THR A 169 -7.71 -7.83 -36.71
N ILE A 170 -6.74 -7.06 -37.22
CA ILE A 170 -6.93 -5.63 -37.50
C ILE A 170 -7.05 -5.43 -39.00
N ALA A 171 -8.28 -5.15 -39.44
CA ALA A 171 -8.66 -5.07 -40.85
C ALA A 171 -8.01 -3.90 -41.61
N SER A 172 -7.65 -2.80 -40.94
CA SER A 172 -7.00 -1.67 -41.60
C SER A 172 -6.21 -0.73 -40.68
N ALA A 173 -5.36 0.10 -41.28
CA ALA A 173 -4.52 1.08 -40.56
C ALA A 173 -5.37 2.05 -39.73
N GLY A 174 -5.00 2.26 -38.46
CA GLY A 174 -5.74 3.15 -37.56
C GLY A 174 -7.08 2.60 -37.09
N GLN A 175 -7.34 1.30 -37.30
CA GLN A 175 -8.42 0.57 -36.64
C GLN A 175 -7.90 -0.19 -35.43
N SER A 176 -8.82 -0.52 -34.54
CA SER A 176 -8.61 -1.37 -33.39
C SER A 176 -9.41 -2.65 -33.50
N ASP A 177 -8.94 -3.67 -32.82
CA ASP A 177 -9.71 -4.87 -32.52
C ASP A 177 -9.57 -5.17 -31.02
N THR A 178 -10.41 -6.05 -30.50
CA THR A 178 -10.61 -6.21 -29.06
C THR A 178 -10.58 -7.66 -28.61
N LEU A 179 -9.99 -7.88 -27.44
CA LEU A 179 -10.25 -9.08 -26.64
C LEU A 179 -11.28 -8.70 -25.58
N GLN A 180 -12.17 -9.62 -25.25
CA GLN A 180 -13.27 -9.34 -24.34
C GLN A 180 -12.77 -8.97 -22.94
N LYS A 181 -11.76 -9.70 -22.45
CA LYS A 181 -11.10 -9.44 -21.18
C LYS A 181 -9.77 -10.19 -21.05
N MET A 182 -8.99 -9.77 -20.07
CA MET A 182 -7.83 -10.46 -19.53
C MET A 182 -8.15 -10.92 -18.11
N LYS A 183 -7.76 -12.13 -17.73
CA LYS A 183 -7.86 -12.65 -16.36
C LYS A 183 -6.48 -13.07 -15.88
N TYR A 184 -6.07 -12.57 -14.71
CA TYR A 184 -4.87 -13.02 -14.02
C TYR A 184 -5.27 -13.71 -12.72
N THR A 185 -4.79 -14.92 -12.47
CA THR A 185 -5.15 -15.72 -11.30
C THR A 185 -3.89 -16.10 -10.53
N ASN A 186 -3.91 -15.92 -9.21
CA ASN A 186 -2.92 -16.54 -8.34
C ASN A 186 -3.28 -18.01 -8.14
N ASN A 187 -2.53 -18.91 -8.77
CA ASN A 187 -2.78 -20.36 -8.72
C ASN A 187 -1.76 -21.10 -7.86
N VAL A 188 -1.11 -20.41 -6.93
CA VAL A 188 -0.07 -20.98 -6.07
C VAL A 188 -0.56 -21.05 -4.63
N SER A 189 -0.54 -22.26 -4.07
CA SER A 189 -1.02 -22.49 -2.72
C SER A 189 -0.14 -21.85 -1.65
N ASP A 190 -0.80 -21.39 -0.58
CA ASP A 190 -0.20 -20.78 0.61
C ASP A 190 0.73 -19.58 0.33
N LYS A 191 0.48 -18.83 -0.76
CA LYS A 191 1.30 -17.67 -1.15
C LYS A 191 0.45 -16.52 -1.65
N PHE A 192 0.89 -15.31 -1.30
CA PHE A 192 0.30 -14.09 -1.81
C PHE A 192 0.99 -13.63 -3.09
N LEU A 193 0.23 -13.00 -3.98
CA LEU A 193 0.74 -12.37 -5.19
C LEU A 193 0.52 -10.86 -5.10
N PRO A 194 1.58 -10.06 -4.80
CA PRO A 194 1.49 -8.60 -4.73
C PRO A 194 1.53 -8.00 -6.14
N LEU A 195 0.40 -8.10 -6.85
CA LEU A 195 0.28 -7.67 -8.23
C LEU A 195 0.48 -6.15 -8.33
N GLY A 196 1.49 -5.75 -9.09
CA GLY A 196 1.80 -4.35 -9.38
C GLY A 196 1.11 -3.84 -10.64
N GLY A 197 0.95 -4.71 -11.63
CA GLY A 197 0.37 -4.38 -12.91
C GLY A 197 0.83 -5.30 -14.03
N PHE A 198 0.65 -4.80 -15.26
CA PHE A 198 0.97 -5.53 -16.48
C PHE A 198 1.79 -4.67 -17.43
N TYR A 199 2.66 -5.30 -18.20
CA TYR A 199 3.24 -4.68 -19.38
C TYR A 199 3.14 -5.59 -20.59
N PHE A 200 3.11 -4.97 -21.76
CA PHE A 200 3.07 -5.63 -23.05
C PHE A 200 4.33 -5.29 -23.82
N ALA A 201 4.95 -6.31 -24.37
CA ALA A 201 6.10 -6.22 -25.26
C ALA A 201 5.70 -6.70 -26.65
N THR A 202 6.08 -5.94 -27.65
CA THR A 202 5.86 -6.24 -29.06
C THR A 202 7.17 -6.70 -29.70
N ALA A 203 7.07 -7.53 -30.72
CA ALA A 203 8.24 -7.92 -31.50
C ALA A 203 8.86 -6.70 -32.21
N SER A 204 10.20 -6.68 -32.34
CA SER A 204 10.88 -5.62 -33.08
C SER A 204 10.36 -5.53 -34.52
N GLY A 205 9.92 -4.33 -34.93
CA GLY A 205 9.33 -4.11 -36.25
C GLY A 205 7.85 -4.46 -36.36
N SER A 206 7.18 -4.72 -35.23
CA SER A 206 5.72 -4.86 -35.15
C SER A 206 5.02 -3.56 -35.55
N ASN A 207 3.83 -3.70 -36.14
CA ASN A 207 2.95 -2.58 -36.46
C ASN A 207 1.97 -2.23 -35.33
N VAL A 208 1.95 -3.00 -34.24
CA VAL A 208 1.12 -2.71 -33.05
C VAL A 208 1.53 -1.35 -32.50
N SER A 209 0.59 -0.41 -32.52
CA SER A 209 0.80 0.98 -32.09
C SER A 209 0.18 1.30 -30.75
N GLY A 210 -0.73 0.45 -30.27
CA GLY A 210 -1.44 0.62 -29.01
C GLY A 210 -1.90 -0.71 -28.44
N VAL A 211 -1.76 -0.86 -27.14
CA VAL A 211 -2.54 -1.80 -26.33
C VAL A 211 -3.12 -1.00 -25.19
N ASP A 212 -4.41 -1.13 -24.93
CA ASP A 212 -5.10 -0.49 -23.79
C ASP A 212 -5.94 -1.51 -23.02
N ILE A 213 -5.67 -1.61 -21.72
CA ILE A 213 -6.46 -2.40 -20.75
C ILE A 213 -6.99 -1.55 -19.60
N SER A 214 -6.89 -0.22 -19.72
CA SER A 214 -7.29 0.70 -18.67
C SER A 214 -8.79 0.71 -18.45
N GLY A 215 -9.19 0.97 -17.21
CA GLY A 215 -10.59 0.99 -16.79
C GLY A 215 -10.83 0.20 -15.50
N SER A 216 -12.10 -0.05 -15.21
CA SER A 216 -12.48 -0.84 -14.04
C SER A 216 -12.02 -2.29 -14.19
N ALA A 217 -11.48 -2.85 -13.11
CA ALA A 217 -11.15 -4.25 -12.99
C ALA A 217 -12.05 -4.90 -11.93
N THR A 218 -12.40 -6.16 -12.16
CA THR A 218 -13.11 -6.97 -11.17
C THR A 218 -12.11 -7.86 -10.47
N LEU A 219 -12.08 -7.79 -9.14
CA LEU A 219 -11.36 -8.75 -8.32
C LEU A 219 -12.33 -9.84 -7.86
N GLY A 220 -11.98 -11.10 -8.08
CA GLY A 220 -12.62 -12.24 -7.42
C GLY A 220 -11.75 -12.72 -6.27
N GLY A 221 -12.28 -12.64 -5.05
CA GLY A 221 -11.55 -12.86 -3.79
C GLY A 221 -12.20 -12.09 -2.63
N MET A 222 -11.59 -12.09 -1.44
CA MET A 222 -12.09 -11.33 -0.27
C MET A 222 -11.60 -9.86 -0.26
N ASP A 223 -12.48 -8.96 0.21
CA ASP A 223 -12.20 -7.62 0.78
C ASP A 223 -11.64 -6.46 -0.08
N HIS A 224 -11.87 -6.43 -1.39
CA HIS A 224 -11.55 -5.25 -2.22
C HIS A 224 -12.82 -4.59 -2.80
N ALA A 225 -13.05 -3.31 -2.46
CA ALA A 225 -14.30 -2.61 -2.78
C ALA A 225 -14.36 -2.11 -4.24
N SER A 226 -13.21 -1.81 -4.85
CA SER A 226 -13.10 -1.37 -6.24
C SER A 226 -11.64 -1.40 -6.69
N THR A 227 -11.35 -2.00 -7.84
CA THR A 227 -10.00 -1.99 -8.42
C THR A 227 -10.07 -1.39 -9.83
N GLN A 228 -9.05 -0.64 -10.23
CA GLN A 228 -8.89 -0.09 -11.57
C GLN A 228 -7.51 -0.41 -12.13
N ILE A 229 -7.43 -0.44 -13.45
CA ILE A 229 -6.18 -0.52 -14.20
C ILE A 229 -5.97 0.84 -14.86
N VAL A 230 -4.81 1.43 -14.64
CA VAL A 230 -4.46 2.75 -15.18
C VAL A 230 -3.22 2.66 -16.05
N SER A 231 -3.22 3.36 -17.19
CA SER A 231 -2.01 3.50 -17.99
C SER A 231 -0.95 4.25 -17.16
N SER A 232 0.29 3.77 -17.24
CA SER A 232 1.41 4.34 -16.51
C SER A 232 2.62 4.55 -17.42
N VAL A 233 3.37 5.62 -17.13
CA VAL A 233 4.64 5.92 -17.78
C VAL A 233 5.74 5.65 -16.77
N LEU A 234 6.12 4.38 -16.61
CA LEU A 234 7.16 3.99 -15.66
C LEU A 234 8.52 4.53 -16.12
N THR A 235 9.12 5.41 -15.31
CA THR A 235 10.35 6.13 -15.65
C THR A 235 11.62 5.33 -15.28
N SER A 236 12.02 4.43 -16.18
CA SER A 236 13.40 4.21 -16.65
C SER A 236 14.60 4.22 -15.68
N ARG A 237 14.62 3.45 -14.59
CA ARG A 237 15.88 3.27 -13.81
C ARG A 237 16.31 1.82 -13.52
N VAL A 238 15.50 0.82 -13.89
CA VAL A 238 15.91 -0.59 -13.85
C VAL A 238 16.25 -1.04 -15.27
N ALA A 239 17.53 -1.29 -15.53
CA ALA A 239 18.09 -1.51 -16.87
C ALA A 239 17.53 -2.73 -17.62
N THR A 240 16.96 -3.71 -16.92
CA THR A 240 16.49 -4.99 -17.51
C THR A 240 15.06 -4.96 -18.03
N ARG A 241 14.23 -4.01 -17.61
CA ARG A 241 12.78 -3.95 -17.93
C ARG A 241 12.46 -3.13 -19.18
N LYS A 242 13.27 -2.10 -19.44
CA LYS A 242 12.99 -1.06 -20.43
C LYS A 242 12.80 -1.60 -21.85
N ASP A 243 13.60 -2.59 -22.26
CA ASP A 243 13.60 -3.05 -23.64
C ASP A 243 12.29 -3.76 -24.05
N ASN A 244 11.40 -4.03 -23.08
CA ASN A 244 10.15 -4.76 -23.27
C ASN A 244 8.90 -3.97 -22.80
N PHE A 245 9.04 -2.71 -22.34
CA PHE A 245 7.93 -1.90 -21.80
C PHE A 245 7.29 -1.03 -22.88
N ASP A 246 6.60 -1.65 -23.85
CA ASP A 246 5.94 -0.87 -24.91
C ASP A 246 4.63 -0.23 -24.40
N PHE A 247 3.83 -1.00 -23.65
CA PHE A 247 2.60 -0.52 -23.02
C PHE A 247 2.54 -0.99 -21.57
N VAL A 248 2.38 -0.07 -20.62
CA VAL A 248 2.46 -0.37 -19.19
C VAL A 248 1.21 0.10 -18.46
N PHE A 249 0.72 -0.75 -17.57
CA PHE A 249 -0.48 -0.55 -16.80
C PHE A 249 -0.24 -0.90 -15.34
N GLU A 250 -0.64 -0.02 -14.44
CA GLU A 250 -0.59 -0.27 -13.00
C GLU A 250 -1.98 -0.63 -12.50
N VAL A 251 -2.03 -1.56 -11.55
CA VAL A 251 -3.26 -1.88 -10.81
C VAL A 251 -3.34 -0.96 -9.60
N ASP A 252 -4.52 -0.39 -9.38
CA ASP A 252 -4.83 0.54 -8.30
C ASP A 252 -6.14 0.14 -7.62
N ASP A 253 -6.10 -0.09 -6.31
CA ASP A 253 -7.20 -0.61 -5.52
C ASP A 253 -8.04 0.48 -4.82
N ASP A 254 -7.71 1.76 -5.04
CA ASP A 254 -8.52 2.88 -4.55
C ASP A 254 -8.41 4.09 -5.48
N SER A 255 -9.45 4.31 -6.31
CA SER A 255 -9.52 5.46 -7.22
C SER A 255 -9.40 6.84 -6.58
N THR A 256 -9.57 6.94 -5.25
CA THR A 256 -9.40 8.17 -4.49
C THR A 256 -8.00 8.37 -3.91
N LYS A 257 -7.18 7.31 -3.88
CA LYS A 257 -5.78 7.36 -3.48
C LYS A 257 -4.90 7.24 -4.72
N ALA A 258 -4.49 8.39 -5.26
CA ALA A 258 -3.42 8.40 -6.24
C ALA A 258 -2.13 7.82 -5.62
N GLY A 259 -1.78 6.59 -6.00
CA GLY A 259 -0.46 6.02 -5.77
C GLY A 259 -0.43 4.68 -5.02
N ASN A 260 0.23 3.70 -5.66
CA ASN A 260 0.94 2.57 -5.05
C ASN A 260 0.28 1.89 -3.83
N GLN A 261 -0.96 1.42 -3.95
CA GLN A 261 -1.47 0.39 -3.04
C GLN A 261 -1.14 -1.00 -3.60
N VAL A 262 -0.76 -1.94 -2.74
CA VAL A 262 -0.55 -3.35 -3.14
C VAL A 262 -1.93 -3.96 -3.35
N LEU A 263 -2.18 -4.54 -4.52
CA LEU A 263 -3.20 -5.57 -4.58
C LEU A 263 -2.55 -6.89 -4.15
N LEU A 264 -2.99 -7.42 -3.01
CA LEU A 264 -2.55 -8.73 -2.52
C LEU A 264 -3.60 -9.77 -2.93
N MET A 265 -3.24 -10.66 -3.85
CA MET A 265 -4.11 -11.75 -4.28
C MET A 265 -3.73 -13.03 -3.50
N ASP A 266 -4.67 -13.62 -2.78
CA ASP A 266 -4.51 -14.91 -2.10
C ASP A 266 -4.64 -16.08 -3.11
N GLU A 267 -4.48 -17.31 -2.64
CA GLU A 267 -4.67 -18.50 -3.46
C GLU A 267 -6.08 -18.53 -4.10
N GLN A 268 -6.13 -18.76 -5.41
CA GLN A 268 -7.33 -18.74 -6.26
C GLN A 268 -7.97 -17.37 -6.48
N ASP A 269 -7.47 -16.31 -5.86
CA ASP A 269 -7.92 -14.96 -6.19
C ASP A 269 -7.55 -14.63 -7.65
N TYR A 270 -8.38 -13.80 -8.28
CA TYR A 270 -8.18 -13.37 -9.64
C TYR A 270 -8.53 -11.91 -9.87
N LEU A 271 -7.85 -11.29 -10.83
CA LEU A 271 -8.17 -9.98 -11.38
C LEU A 271 -8.63 -10.13 -12.83
N GLU A 272 -9.77 -9.55 -13.17
CA GLU A 272 -10.32 -9.47 -14.53
C GLU A 272 -10.37 -8.02 -15.01
N SER A 273 -9.78 -7.76 -16.17
CA SER A 273 -9.90 -6.45 -16.84
C SER A 273 -11.26 -6.30 -17.52
N GLY A 274 -11.56 -5.07 -17.95
CA GLY A 274 -12.49 -4.84 -19.05
C GLY A 274 -11.92 -5.28 -20.41
N THR A 275 -12.53 -4.78 -21.49
CA THR A 275 -12.07 -5.00 -22.86
C THR A 275 -10.60 -4.61 -23.04
N VAL A 276 -9.83 -5.48 -23.67
CA VAL A 276 -8.47 -5.18 -24.12
C VAL A 276 -8.57 -4.65 -25.54
N VAL A 277 -8.09 -3.43 -25.78
CA VAL A 277 -8.10 -2.81 -27.10
C VAL A 277 -6.69 -2.87 -27.69
N ILE A 278 -6.57 -3.30 -28.95
CA ILE A 278 -5.31 -3.38 -29.67
C ILE A 278 -5.41 -2.52 -30.93
N GLU A 279 -4.41 -1.67 -31.17
CA GLU A 279 -4.33 -0.77 -32.32
C GLU A 279 -3.10 -1.07 -33.18
N ALA A 280 -3.23 -0.87 -34.49
CA ALA A 280 -2.10 -0.96 -35.43
C ALA A 280 -1.93 0.30 -36.28
N SER A 281 -0.66 0.67 -36.49
CA SER A 281 -0.26 1.85 -37.27
C SER A 281 -0.38 1.67 -38.78
N SER A 282 -0.60 0.44 -39.27
CA SER A 282 -0.78 0.15 -40.70
C SER A 282 -1.77 -1.00 -40.93
N THR A 283 -2.18 -1.19 -42.19
CA THR A 283 -3.02 -2.32 -42.60
C THR A 283 -2.27 -3.62 -42.33
N ALA A 284 -2.83 -4.47 -41.48
CA ALA A 284 -2.22 -5.68 -40.93
C ALA A 284 -1.07 -5.45 -39.92
N CYS A 285 -1.19 -6.15 -38.79
CA CYS A 285 -0.03 -6.51 -37.98
C CYS A 285 0.91 -7.36 -38.82
N ASN A 286 2.18 -6.97 -38.90
CA ASN A 286 3.12 -7.41 -39.93
C ASN A 286 3.33 -8.93 -39.84
N PRO A 287 2.83 -9.75 -40.78
CA PRO A 287 3.05 -11.18 -40.71
C PRO A 287 4.46 -11.46 -41.26
N GLN A 288 5.51 -11.20 -40.48
CA GLN A 288 6.82 -11.74 -40.84
C GLN A 288 6.69 -13.27 -40.83
N ALA A 289 6.70 -13.85 -42.04
CA ALA A 289 6.74 -15.30 -42.28
C ALA A 289 5.52 -16.11 -41.79
N GLY A 290 4.29 -15.59 -41.95
CA GLY A 290 3.06 -16.38 -41.76
C GLY A 290 2.67 -16.63 -40.30
N VAL A 291 3.26 -15.87 -39.38
CA VAL A 291 2.90 -15.76 -37.98
C VAL A 291 2.67 -14.26 -37.73
N GLY A 292 1.53 -13.88 -37.17
CA GLY A 292 1.22 -12.46 -36.88
C GLY A 292 2.21 -11.82 -35.92
N ASP A 293 2.06 -10.51 -35.68
CA ASP A 293 2.88 -9.82 -34.69
C ASP A 293 2.60 -10.42 -33.30
N LEU A 294 3.64 -10.98 -32.67
CA LEU A 294 3.55 -11.53 -31.33
C LEU A 294 3.54 -10.38 -30.31
N VAL A 295 2.48 -10.33 -29.52
CA VAL A 295 2.41 -9.49 -28.32
C VAL A 295 2.55 -10.40 -27.10
N SER A 296 3.57 -10.13 -26.29
CA SER A 296 3.82 -10.83 -25.03
C SER A 296 3.35 -9.96 -23.87
N SER A 297 2.53 -10.52 -23.00
CA SER A 297 2.07 -9.86 -21.79
C SER A 297 2.73 -10.46 -20.56
N PHE A 298 3.11 -9.58 -19.65
CA PHE A 298 3.83 -9.90 -18.44
C PHE A 298 3.14 -9.25 -17.26
N ALA A 299 3.04 -10.00 -16.16
CA ALA A 299 2.68 -9.43 -14.88
C ALA A 299 3.96 -9.03 -14.13
N PHE A 300 3.91 -7.89 -13.45
CA PHE A 300 4.99 -7.46 -12.56
C PHE A 300 4.45 -7.25 -11.15
N THR A 301 5.30 -7.49 -10.17
CA THR A 301 4.99 -7.28 -8.76
C THR A 301 5.45 -5.91 -8.28
N LYS A 302 4.79 -5.39 -7.25
CA LYS A 302 5.26 -4.27 -6.43
C LYS A 302 5.60 -4.78 -5.04
N GLY A 303 6.54 -4.12 -4.38
CA GLY A 303 6.97 -4.53 -3.05
C GLY A 303 7.76 -3.44 -2.35
N TYR A 304 8.11 -3.69 -1.09
CA TYR A 304 9.07 -2.87 -0.39
C TYR A 304 10.48 -3.11 -0.93
N TYR A 305 11.23 -2.03 -1.11
CA TYR A 305 12.65 -2.05 -1.48
C TYR A 305 13.44 -0.99 -0.71
N ARG A 306 14.72 -1.26 -0.47
CA ARG A 306 15.63 -0.31 0.17
C ARG A 306 16.24 0.59 -0.90
N SER A 307 15.85 1.87 -0.97
CA SER A 307 16.38 2.79 -1.99
C SER A 307 17.89 3.03 -1.84
N SER A 308 18.59 3.09 -2.97
CA SER A 308 20.03 3.36 -3.12
C SER A 308 20.30 4.86 -3.28
N ILE A 309 19.31 5.63 -3.74
CA ILE A 309 19.40 7.07 -3.91
C ILE A 309 18.77 7.85 -2.75
N GLU A 310 17.75 7.27 -2.11
CA GLU A 310 17.10 7.83 -0.94
C GLU A 310 17.42 6.96 0.28
N ASN A 311 17.81 7.58 1.40
CA ASN A 311 18.05 6.87 2.65
C ASN A 311 16.73 6.44 3.31
N SER A 312 15.96 5.56 2.66
CA SER A 312 14.66 5.09 3.14
C SER A 312 14.25 3.76 2.49
N VAL A 313 13.29 3.09 3.12
CA VAL A 313 12.52 2.02 2.48
C VAL A 313 11.39 2.66 1.68
N LYS A 314 11.20 2.20 0.45
CA LYS A 314 10.14 2.63 -0.46
C LYS A 314 9.21 1.46 -0.75
N TYR A 315 8.02 1.79 -1.23
CA TYR A 315 7.06 0.81 -1.73
C TYR A 315 6.71 1.13 -3.19
N GLY A 316 6.72 0.10 -4.04
CA GLY A 316 6.35 0.22 -5.43
C GLY A 316 7.22 -0.66 -6.31
N HIS A 317 7.51 -0.19 -7.52
CA HIS A 317 8.54 -0.78 -8.35
C HIS A 317 9.89 -0.13 -8.03
N GLU A 318 11.00 -0.88 -8.05
CA GLU A 318 12.34 -0.32 -7.85
C GLU A 318 12.62 0.70 -8.96
N THR A 319 13.01 1.92 -8.57
CA THR A 319 13.28 3.04 -9.47
C THR A 319 14.75 3.46 -9.41
N ASP A 320 15.65 2.60 -8.92
CA ASP A 320 17.07 2.89 -8.76
C ASP A 320 17.89 1.58 -8.74
N ALA A 321 19.22 1.70 -8.73
CA ALA A 321 20.14 0.56 -8.87
C ALA A 321 20.27 -0.28 -7.57
N THR A 322 19.20 -0.37 -6.79
CA THR A 322 19.17 -1.09 -5.52
C THR A 322 19.36 -2.57 -5.72
N THR A 323 20.05 -3.23 -4.78
CA THR A 323 20.02 -4.68 -4.68
C THR A 323 18.58 -5.14 -4.50
N ALA A 324 18.15 -5.96 -5.45
CA ALA A 324 16.75 -6.31 -5.65
C ALA A 324 16.15 -6.96 -4.40
N SER A 325 15.13 -6.30 -3.87
CA SER A 325 14.28 -6.81 -2.81
C SER A 325 13.34 -7.90 -3.31
N LEU A 326 12.93 -7.85 -4.58
CA LEU A 326 11.95 -8.75 -5.23
C LEU A 326 11.71 -8.32 -6.67
N VAL A 327 11.70 -7.01 -6.86
CA VAL A 327 11.14 -6.34 -8.03
C VAL A 327 12.02 -6.44 -9.27
N SER A 328 13.28 -6.90 -9.18
CA SER A 328 14.14 -7.00 -10.38
C SER A 328 14.36 -8.42 -10.90
N ALA A 329 13.94 -9.45 -10.17
CA ALA A 329 14.41 -10.82 -10.46
C ALA A 329 13.50 -11.56 -11.44
N ASN A 330 12.17 -11.50 -11.30
CA ASN A 330 11.25 -12.29 -12.11
C ASN A 330 9.98 -11.49 -12.45
N ASP A 331 9.99 -10.80 -13.59
CA ASP A 331 8.72 -10.53 -14.28
C ASP A 331 8.21 -11.85 -14.83
N VAL A 332 6.91 -12.08 -14.70
CA VAL A 332 6.33 -13.37 -15.07
C VAL A 332 5.67 -13.22 -16.41
N ILE A 333 6.25 -13.89 -17.41
CA ILE A 333 5.63 -14.07 -18.72
C ILE A 333 4.28 -14.71 -18.46
N GLY A 334 3.21 -13.96 -18.69
CA GLY A 334 1.86 -14.43 -18.50
C GLY A 334 1.41 -15.20 -19.75
N ALA A 335 0.94 -14.44 -20.74
CA ALA A 335 0.36 -14.99 -21.95
C ALA A 335 0.81 -14.23 -23.18
N THR A 336 0.67 -14.86 -24.34
CA THR A 336 0.90 -14.25 -25.64
C THR A 336 -0.37 -14.27 -26.47
N PHE A 337 -0.52 -13.26 -27.32
CA PHE A 337 -1.50 -13.27 -28.38
C PHE A 337 -0.83 -12.79 -29.67
N TYR A 338 -1.42 -13.12 -30.80
CA TYR A 338 -0.93 -12.70 -32.11
C TYR A 338 -1.90 -11.70 -32.70
N CYS A 339 -1.35 -10.66 -33.30
CA CYS A 339 -2.12 -9.77 -34.14
C CYS A 339 -1.89 -10.15 -35.62
N ASN A 340 -2.96 -10.49 -36.33
CA ASN A 340 -2.91 -10.95 -37.73
C ASN A 340 -3.53 -9.94 -38.69
N SER A 341 -3.26 -10.13 -39.98
CA SER A 341 -4.06 -9.60 -41.08
C SER A 341 -5.32 -10.45 -41.28
N ASP A 342 -6.45 -9.81 -41.62
CA ASP A 342 -7.60 -10.49 -42.24
C ASP A 342 -7.21 -11.14 -43.58
#